data_AF-A0A244EGU3-F1
#
_entry.id   AF-A0A244EGU3-F1
#
_cell.length_a   1.000
_cell.length_b   1.000
_cell.length_c   1.000
_cell.angle_alpha   90.00
_cell.angle_beta   90.00
_cell.angle_gamma   90.00
#
_symmetry.space_group_name_H-M   'P 1'
#
loop_
_entity.id
_entity.type
_entity.pdbx_description
1 polymer ?
#
loop_
_entity_poly.entity_id
_entity_poly.type
_entity_poly.pdbx_seq_one_letter_code
_entity_poly.pdbx_strand_id
1 'polypeptide(L)'
;MAFRTLCHLVFLLIVLSLTWLDAAADPRPSYRPFEVKSGNRQFTARVFVADKQGGERAWQWRYRLQVVSTQDDAVQWEHDYVYDGHPGGDLSDDGRYFADTSIGYRDVGQLVSIYRAQGQHHFSAADLHVRPTGLEGTRSRLPWLHDVHFVNDESGAARFVVETLEGSRCIRLRPEILVEDACTGE
;
A
#
# COMPACT_ATOMS: atom_id res chain seq x y z
N MET A 1 13.91 49.00 31.90
CA MET A 1 13.60 47.56 32.13
C MET A 1 12.69 46.93 31.05
N ALA A 2 11.94 47.69 30.25
CA ALA A 2 11.00 47.14 29.25
C ALA A 2 11.66 46.44 28.03
N PHE A 3 12.92 46.77 27.69
CA PHE A 3 13.59 46.24 26.49
C PHE A 3 13.99 44.75 26.58
N ARG A 4 14.21 44.22 27.80
CA ARG A 4 14.59 42.81 27.99
C ARG A 4 13.41 41.86 27.79
N THR A 5 12.21 42.27 28.20
CA THR A 5 11.00 41.45 28.14
C THR A 5 10.50 41.25 26.71
N LEU A 6 10.66 42.26 25.85
CA LEU A 6 10.26 42.18 24.43
C LEU A 6 11.13 41.19 23.64
N CYS A 7 12.42 41.11 23.95
CA CYS A 7 13.37 40.23 23.27
C CYS A 7 13.09 38.73 23.57
N HIS A 8 12.74 38.41 24.82
CA HIS A 8 12.34 37.05 25.19
C HIS A 8 11.03 36.59 24.55
N LEU A 9 10.08 37.51 24.36
CA LEU A 9 8.77 37.19 23.78
C LEU A 9 8.86 36.92 22.27
N VAL A 10 9.70 37.68 21.56
CA VAL A 10 9.99 37.43 20.13
C VAL A 10 10.75 36.12 19.95
N PHE A 11 11.72 35.82 20.81
CA PHE A 11 12.47 34.57 20.75
C PHE A 11 11.56 33.35 20.99
N LEU A 12 10.63 33.43 21.95
CA LEU A 12 9.65 32.38 22.21
C LEU A 12 8.72 32.13 21.01
N LEU A 13 8.25 33.20 20.36
CA LEU A 13 7.41 33.10 19.15
C LEU A 13 8.13 32.45 17.97
N ILE A 14 9.42 32.74 17.77
CA ILE A 14 10.23 32.11 16.72
C ILE A 14 10.42 30.62 17.02
N VAL A 15 10.73 30.25 18.27
CA VAL A 15 10.88 28.84 18.66
C VAL A 15 9.55 28.09 18.53
N LEU A 16 8.42 28.71 18.90
CA LEU A 16 7.09 28.12 18.74
C LEU A 16 6.69 27.96 17.26
N SER A 17 7.18 28.83 16.36
CA SER A 17 6.90 28.72 14.92
C SER A 17 7.73 27.63 14.23
N LEU A 18 8.88 27.27 14.79
CA LEU A 18 9.77 26.24 14.25
C LEU A 18 9.33 24.81 14.62
N THR A 19 8.52 24.63 15.66
CA THR A 19 7.99 23.29 16.06
C THR A 19 6.79 22.83 15.22
N TRP A 20 6.34 23.63 14.24
CA TRP A 20 5.21 23.29 13.36
C TRP A 20 5.68 22.83 11.96
N LEU A 21 6.98 22.73 11.74
CA LEU A 21 7.59 22.25 10.50
C LEU A 21 7.98 20.77 10.61
N ASP A 22 7.10 19.94 11.17
CA ASP A 22 7.15 18.50 10.90
C ASP A 22 6.58 18.27 9.50
N ALA A 23 7.38 18.62 8.49
CA ALA A 23 7.14 18.13 7.14
C ALA A 23 7.27 16.61 7.21
N ALA A 24 6.14 15.91 7.18
CA ALA A 24 6.09 14.45 7.20
C ALA A 24 6.79 13.94 5.93
N ALA A 25 8.08 13.63 6.05
CA ALA A 25 8.81 12.97 4.99
C ALA A 25 8.27 11.55 4.87
N ASP A 26 8.02 11.10 3.64
CA ASP A 26 7.58 9.73 3.39
C ASP A 26 8.48 8.74 4.15
N PRO A 27 7.89 7.70 4.78
CA PRO A 27 8.67 6.72 5.51
C PRO A 27 9.69 6.08 4.58
N ARG A 28 10.96 6.04 5.02
CA ARG A 28 12.03 5.41 4.26
C ARG A 28 11.73 3.91 4.09
N PRO A 29 12.11 3.30 2.94
CA PRO A 29 12.02 1.86 2.76
C PRO A 29 12.69 1.12 3.92
N SER A 30 11.96 0.24 4.60
CA SER A 30 12.45 -0.48 5.78
C SER A 30 12.76 -1.95 5.52
N TYR A 31 12.21 -2.53 4.44
CA TYR A 31 12.41 -3.94 4.03
C TYR A 31 12.22 -4.96 5.17
N ARG A 32 11.45 -4.59 6.20
CA ARG A 32 11.17 -5.43 7.37
C ARG A 32 10.01 -6.37 7.08
N PRO A 33 10.05 -7.61 7.58
CA PRO A 33 8.88 -8.48 7.62
C PRO A 33 7.69 -7.78 8.26
N PHE A 34 6.48 -8.08 7.79
CA PHE A 34 5.25 -7.51 8.29
C PHE A 34 4.08 -8.49 8.13
N GLU A 35 2.97 -8.17 8.78
CA GLU A 35 1.73 -8.94 8.70
C GLU A 35 0.56 -8.01 8.41
N VAL A 36 -0.40 -8.50 7.62
CA VAL A 36 -1.67 -7.83 7.33
C VAL A 36 -2.80 -8.80 7.67
N LYS A 37 -3.79 -8.34 8.43
CA LYS A 37 -4.97 -9.13 8.80
C LYS A 37 -6.12 -8.77 7.89
N SER A 38 -6.94 -9.75 7.51
CA SER A 38 -8.20 -9.48 6.80
C SER A 38 -9.16 -8.67 7.68
N GLY A 39 -10.13 -7.99 7.07
CA GLY A 39 -11.14 -7.20 7.78
C GLY A 39 -11.93 -8.03 8.80
N ASN A 40 -12.29 -9.26 8.44
CA ASN A 40 -12.96 -10.22 9.31
C ASN A 40 -12.02 -10.95 10.30
N ARG A 41 -10.71 -10.71 10.22
CA ARG A 41 -9.64 -11.30 11.05
C ARG A 41 -9.55 -12.83 11.01
N GLN A 42 -10.09 -13.48 9.99
CA GLN A 42 -9.99 -14.93 9.81
C GLN A 42 -8.70 -15.36 9.10
N PHE A 43 -8.02 -14.42 8.44
CA PHE A 43 -6.80 -14.68 7.70
C PHE A 43 -5.71 -13.66 8.04
N THR A 44 -4.45 -14.07 7.89
CA THR A 44 -3.28 -13.20 8.03
C THR A 44 -2.32 -13.46 6.88
N ALA A 45 -1.95 -12.40 6.17
CA ALA A 45 -0.88 -12.39 5.20
C ALA A 45 0.42 -12.04 5.92
N ARG A 46 1.43 -12.90 5.80
CA ARG A 46 2.76 -12.73 6.39
C ARG A 46 3.76 -12.54 5.26
N VAL A 47 4.46 -11.41 5.27
CA VAL A 47 5.60 -11.16 4.38
C VAL A 47 6.88 -11.33 5.19
N PHE A 48 7.72 -12.28 4.78
CA PHE A 48 8.97 -12.61 5.49
C PHE A 48 10.12 -12.86 4.51
N VAL A 49 11.34 -12.87 5.06
CA VAL A 49 12.55 -13.16 4.28
C VAL A 49 12.64 -14.66 4.07
N ALA A 50 12.48 -15.11 2.83
CA ALA A 50 12.63 -16.52 2.47
C ALA A 50 14.10 -16.90 2.27
N ASP A 51 14.90 -16.00 1.71
CA ASP A 51 16.30 -16.23 1.46
C ASP A 51 17.12 -14.93 1.49
N LYS A 52 18.31 -15.00 2.10
CA LYS A 52 19.30 -13.91 2.16
C LYS A 52 20.49 -14.17 1.24
N GLN A 53 20.59 -15.35 0.63
CA GLN A 53 21.67 -15.70 -0.28
C GLN A 53 21.58 -14.83 -1.53
N GLY A 54 22.54 -13.92 -1.69
CA GLY A 54 22.64 -13.05 -2.88
C GLY A 54 22.82 -11.56 -2.60
N GLY A 55 22.74 -11.11 -1.34
CA GLY A 55 23.07 -9.71 -1.05
C GLY A 55 23.24 -9.33 0.41
N GLU A 56 24.18 -8.43 0.64
CA GLU A 56 24.46 -7.84 1.95
C GLU A 56 23.34 -6.91 2.42
N ARG A 57 22.51 -6.42 1.49
CA ARG A 57 21.52 -5.38 1.72
C ARG A 57 20.10 -5.91 1.57
N ALA A 58 19.17 -5.43 2.40
CA ALA A 58 17.83 -5.99 2.53
C ALA A 58 17.02 -6.04 1.23
N TRP A 59 17.19 -5.07 0.33
CA TRP A 59 16.51 -5.04 -0.98
C TRP A 59 17.01 -6.09 -1.98
N GLN A 60 18.07 -6.82 -1.65
CA GLN A 60 18.61 -7.91 -2.46
C GLN A 60 18.11 -9.28 -1.98
N TRP A 61 17.43 -9.34 -0.83
CA TRP A 61 16.89 -10.58 -0.30
C TRP A 61 15.64 -11.01 -1.03
N ARG A 62 15.32 -12.30 -0.96
CA ARG A 62 14.08 -12.85 -1.49
C ARG A 62 13.03 -12.88 -0.39
N TYR A 63 11.87 -12.31 -0.69
CA TYR A 63 10.73 -12.28 0.21
C TYR A 63 9.66 -13.26 -0.25
N ARG A 64 8.89 -13.76 0.71
CA ARG A 64 7.74 -14.63 0.46
C ARG A 64 6.53 -14.08 1.19
N LEU A 65 5.41 -14.10 0.47
CA LEU A 65 4.08 -13.85 0.99
C LEU A 65 3.45 -15.20 1.31
N GLN A 66 2.90 -15.34 2.50
CA GLN A 66 2.15 -16.52 2.93
C GLN A 66 0.84 -16.08 3.56
N VAL A 67 -0.27 -16.66 3.11
CA VAL A 67 -1.58 -16.44 3.74
C VAL A 67 -1.93 -17.64 4.60
N VAL A 68 -2.25 -17.37 5.86
CA VAL A 68 -2.62 -18.39 6.85
C VAL A 68 -4.00 -18.13 7.42
N SER A 69 -4.70 -19.20 7.79
CA SER A 69 -5.91 -19.13 8.60
C SER A 69 -5.54 -18.82 10.05
N THR A 70 -6.24 -17.88 10.70
CA THR A 70 -6.00 -17.56 12.11
C THR A 70 -6.61 -18.57 13.07
N GLN A 71 -7.47 -19.47 12.60
CA GLN A 71 -8.12 -20.48 13.43
C GLN A 71 -7.17 -21.61 13.82
N ASP A 72 -6.32 -22.04 12.88
CA ASP A 72 -5.49 -23.23 12.97
C ASP A 72 -4.06 -23.03 12.47
N ASP A 73 -3.68 -21.78 12.13
CA ASP A 73 -2.39 -21.42 11.52
C ASP A 73 -2.08 -22.18 10.20
N ALA A 74 -3.09 -22.79 9.56
CA ALA A 74 -2.90 -23.54 8.33
C ALA A 74 -2.57 -22.61 7.16
N VAL A 75 -1.50 -22.93 6.43
CA VAL A 75 -1.11 -22.22 5.20
C VAL A 75 -2.14 -22.48 4.12
N GLN A 76 -2.79 -21.42 3.66
CA GLN A 76 -3.77 -21.47 2.57
C GLN A 76 -3.06 -21.47 1.22
N TRP A 77 -2.06 -20.59 1.07
CA TRP A 77 -1.19 -20.50 -0.10
C TRP A 77 0.02 -19.61 0.18
N GLU A 78 1.02 -19.68 -0.69
CA GLU A 78 2.22 -18.84 -0.65
C GLU A 78 2.68 -18.44 -2.06
N HIS A 79 3.40 -17.32 -2.14
CA HIS A 79 3.95 -16.80 -3.39
C HIS A 79 5.27 -16.05 -3.14
N ASP A 80 6.18 -16.07 -4.11
CA ASP A 80 7.34 -15.16 -4.07
C ASP A 80 6.84 -13.71 -4.14
N TYR A 81 7.43 -12.83 -3.31
CA TYR A 81 6.96 -11.46 -3.11
C TYR A 81 8.04 -10.44 -3.50
N VAL A 82 7.65 -9.47 -4.32
CA VAL A 82 8.55 -8.42 -4.82
C VAL A 82 8.41 -7.19 -3.93
N TYR A 83 9.21 -7.12 -2.88
CA TYR A 83 9.07 -6.07 -1.87
C TYR A 83 9.73 -4.76 -2.32
N ASP A 84 8.95 -3.67 -2.36
CA ASP A 84 9.45 -2.32 -2.67
C ASP A 84 10.06 -1.59 -1.44
N GLY A 85 9.97 -2.24 -0.28
CA GLY A 85 10.47 -1.78 1.01
C GLY A 85 9.48 -1.02 1.88
N HIS A 86 8.21 -0.86 1.45
CA HIS A 86 7.16 -0.26 2.28
C HIS A 86 6.13 -1.30 2.70
N PRO A 87 5.98 -1.59 4.00
CA PRO A 87 4.98 -2.53 4.45
C PRO A 87 3.57 -1.98 4.15
N GLY A 88 2.66 -2.84 3.72
CA GLY A 88 1.32 -2.43 3.35
C GLY A 88 0.56 -3.52 2.62
N GLY A 89 -0.46 -3.11 1.87
CA GLY A 89 -1.37 -3.98 1.16
C GLY A 89 -2.62 -4.33 1.97
N ASP A 90 -3.52 -5.05 1.32
CA ASP A 90 -4.78 -5.50 1.91
C ASP A 90 -5.02 -6.99 1.65
N LEU A 91 -5.85 -7.63 2.47
CA LEU A 91 -6.14 -9.07 2.42
C LEU A 91 -7.66 -9.29 2.37
N SER A 92 -8.12 -10.02 1.36
CA SER A 92 -9.54 -10.34 1.24
C SER A 92 -10.05 -11.16 2.41
N ASP A 93 -11.31 -10.95 2.79
CA ASP A 93 -11.95 -11.64 3.90
C ASP A 93 -12.09 -13.16 3.71
N ASP A 94 -12.01 -13.66 2.48
CA ASP A 94 -11.98 -15.09 2.18
C ASP A 94 -10.55 -15.67 2.10
N GLY A 95 -9.53 -14.84 2.34
CA GLY A 95 -8.12 -15.21 2.34
C GLY A 95 -7.58 -15.60 0.96
N ARG A 96 -8.33 -15.39 -0.13
CA ARG A 96 -7.94 -15.84 -1.47
C ARG A 96 -7.08 -14.85 -2.23
N TYR A 97 -7.11 -13.58 -1.84
CA TYR A 97 -6.42 -12.50 -2.54
C TYR A 97 -5.67 -11.62 -1.57
N PHE A 98 -4.43 -11.29 -1.90
CA PHE A 98 -3.68 -10.23 -1.25
C PHE A 98 -3.30 -9.20 -2.31
N ALA A 99 -3.50 -7.93 -2.02
CA ALA A 99 -3.14 -6.85 -2.93
C ALA A 99 -2.06 -5.97 -2.32
N ASP A 100 -1.07 -5.63 -3.13
CA ASP A 100 0.00 -4.70 -2.79
C ASP A 100 0.00 -3.52 -3.77
N THR A 101 0.31 -2.33 -3.27
CA THR A 101 0.28 -1.10 -4.05
C THR A 101 1.55 -0.29 -3.91
N SER A 102 2.09 0.14 -5.05
CA SER A 102 3.26 1.01 -5.09
C SER A 102 2.92 2.39 -4.52
N ILE A 103 3.68 2.83 -3.51
CA ILE A 103 3.56 4.18 -2.96
C ILE A 103 3.90 5.25 -4.00
N GLY A 104 4.82 4.95 -4.92
CA GLY A 104 5.24 5.89 -5.97
C GLY A 104 4.48 5.68 -7.27
N TYR A 105 3.91 6.75 -7.81
CA TYR A 105 3.40 6.76 -9.19
C TYR A 105 4.53 6.52 -10.19
N ARG A 106 4.25 5.71 -11.21
CA ARG A 106 5.12 5.49 -12.37
C ARG A 106 4.25 5.30 -13.60
N ASP A 107 4.52 6.07 -14.66
CA ASP A 107 3.83 5.89 -15.94
C ASP A 107 4.07 4.49 -16.52
N VAL A 108 5.28 3.95 -16.27
CA VAL A 108 5.70 2.62 -16.73
C VAL A 108 6.09 1.79 -15.50
N GLY A 109 5.33 0.73 -15.26
CA GLY A 109 5.56 -0.20 -14.15
C GLY A 109 4.26 -0.69 -13.51
N GLN A 110 4.39 -1.53 -12.50
CA GLN A 110 3.26 -2.00 -11.70
C GLN A 110 2.91 -0.96 -10.63
N LEU A 111 1.64 -0.57 -10.58
CA LEU A 111 1.06 0.22 -9.49
C LEU A 111 0.37 -0.66 -8.47
N VAL A 112 -0.31 -1.71 -8.94
CA VAL A 112 -1.01 -2.68 -8.09
C VAL A 112 -0.58 -4.09 -8.48
N SER A 113 -0.34 -4.94 -7.49
CA SER A 113 -0.10 -6.37 -7.67
C SER A 113 -1.10 -7.16 -6.84
N ILE A 114 -1.86 -8.04 -7.48
CA ILE A 114 -2.83 -8.93 -6.82
C ILE A 114 -2.31 -10.35 -6.87
N TYR A 115 -2.07 -10.93 -5.71
CA TYR A 115 -1.57 -12.27 -5.49
C TYR A 115 -2.72 -13.23 -5.15
N ARG A 116 -2.65 -14.46 -5.67
CA ARG A 116 -3.54 -15.58 -5.37
C ARG A 116 -2.78 -16.90 -5.48
N ALA A 117 -3.39 -18.00 -5.01
CA ALA A 117 -2.77 -19.33 -5.06
C ALA A 117 -2.28 -19.75 -6.46
N GLN A 118 -3.00 -19.35 -7.53
CA GLN A 118 -2.67 -19.73 -8.90
C GLN A 118 -1.72 -18.75 -9.61
N GLY A 119 -1.22 -17.71 -8.93
CA GLY A 119 -0.28 -16.73 -9.50
C GLY A 119 -0.60 -15.30 -9.09
N GLN A 120 -0.08 -14.35 -9.86
CA GLN A 120 -0.25 -12.92 -9.59
C GLN A 120 -0.65 -12.15 -10.86
N HIS A 121 -1.35 -11.04 -10.70
CA HIS A 121 -1.64 -10.09 -11.78
C HIS A 121 -1.15 -8.70 -11.39
N HIS A 122 -0.62 -7.97 -12.37
CA HIS A 122 -0.10 -6.62 -12.18
C HIS A 122 -0.92 -5.65 -13.01
N PHE A 123 -1.16 -4.48 -12.43
CA PHE A 123 -1.85 -3.38 -13.10
C PHE A 123 -0.94 -2.17 -13.11
N SER A 124 -0.76 -1.61 -14.28
CA SER A 124 -0.05 -0.36 -14.52
C SER A 124 -0.96 0.86 -14.37
N ALA A 125 -0.38 2.06 -14.46
CA ALA A 125 -1.14 3.30 -14.53
C ALA A 125 -2.14 3.29 -15.71
N ALA A 126 -1.74 2.73 -16.84
CA ALA A 126 -2.60 2.62 -18.02
C ALA A 126 -3.79 1.68 -17.79
N ASP A 127 -3.56 0.51 -17.18
CA ASP A 127 -4.63 -0.47 -16.89
C ASP A 127 -5.67 0.12 -15.93
N LEU A 128 -5.22 0.96 -14.99
CA LEU A 128 -6.07 1.61 -13.99
C LEU A 128 -6.64 2.96 -14.45
N HIS A 129 -6.33 3.40 -15.68
CA HIS A 129 -6.67 4.71 -16.18
C HIS A 129 -6.31 5.86 -15.21
N VAL A 130 -5.13 5.77 -14.57
CA VAL A 130 -4.57 6.80 -13.70
C VAL A 130 -3.62 7.66 -14.54
N ARG A 131 -3.84 8.98 -14.54
CA ARG A 131 -2.99 9.91 -15.27
C ARG A 131 -2.05 10.65 -14.31
N PRO A 132 -0.91 11.17 -14.81
CA PRO A 132 -0.02 11.98 -13.99
C PRO A 132 -0.55 13.42 -13.76
N THR A 133 -1.74 13.74 -14.25
CA THR A 133 -2.22 15.13 -14.33
C THR A 133 -2.78 15.56 -12.98
N GLY A 134 -2.35 16.71 -12.45
CA GLY A 134 -2.81 17.18 -11.13
C GLY A 134 -2.15 16.49 -9.93
N LEU A 135 -1.20 15.57 -10.18
CA LEU A 135 -0.26 15.09 -9.17
C LEU A 135 0.81 16.17 -8.92
N GLU A 136 0.45 17.33 -8.36
CA GLU A 136 1.43 18.37 -8.00
C GLU A 136 2.07 18.06 -6.64
N GLY A 137 3.35 17.69 -6.58
CA GLY A 137 4.12 17.84 -5.33
C GLY A 137 5.32 16.94 -5.07
N THR A 138 6.48 17.59 -4.96
CA THR A 138 7.77 17.14 -4.39
C THR A 138 8.58 16.10 -5.19
N ARG A 139 9.87 16.40 -5.35
CA ARG A 139 10.85 15.73 -6.23
C ARG A 139 11.15 14.26 -5.89
N SER A 140 10.34 13.56 -5.10
CA SER A 140 10.65 12.20 -4.65
C SER A 140 9.55 11.15 -4.79
N ARG A 141 8.25 11.50 -4.80
CA ARG A 141 7.12 10.59 -5.11
C ARG A 141 5.86 11.42 -5.29
N LEU A 142 5.04 11.08 -6.28
CA LEU A 142 3.70 11.63 -6.45
C LEU A 142 2.70 10.70 -5.74
N PRO A 143 2.01 11.12 -4.65
CA PRO A 143 1.00 10.30 -4.01
C PRO A 143 -0.22 10.26 -4.92
N TRP A 144 -0.37 9.17 -5.67
CA TRP A 144 -1.51 8.93 -6.57
C TRP A 144 -2.66 8.21 -5.88
N LEU A 145 -2.40 7.66 -4.69
CA LEU A 145 -3.26 6.75 -3.94
C LEU A 145 -3.72 7.40 -2.64
N HIS A 146 -5.02 7.33 -2.36
CA HIS A 146 -5.63 7.72 -1.08
C HIS A 146 -5.79 6.52 -0.15
N ASP A 147 -6.43 5.47 -0.65
CA ASP A 147 -6.72 4.26 0.10
C ASP A 147 -6.91 3.05 -0.82
N VAL A 148 -6.80 1.86 -0.25
CA VAL A 148 -7.09 0.60 -0.93
C VAL A 148 -7.74 -0.38 0.01
N HIS A 149 -8.73 -1.11 -0.48
CA HIS A 149 -9.37 -2.15 0.30
C HIS A 149 -10.12 -3.16 -0.58
N PHE A 150 -10.30 -4.37 -0.07
CA PHE A 150 -11.20 -5.36 -0.64
C PHE A 150 -12.64 -5.12 -0.18
N VAL A 151 -13.56 -5.20 -1.13
CA VAL A 151 -15.00 -5.31 -0.86
C VAL A 151 -15.53 -6.60 -1.47
N ASN A 152 -16.46 -7.25 -0.78
CA ASN A 152 -17.25 -8.34 -1.34
C ASN A 152 -18.62 -7.78 -1.73
N ASP A 153 -19.06 -8.03 -2.96
CA ASP A 153 -20.44 -7.73 -3.32
C ASP A 153 -21.42 -8.78 -2.75
N GLU A 154 -22.72 -8.51 -2.87
CA GLU A 154 -23.78 -9.41 -2.39
C GLU A 154 -23.72 -10.82 -3.01
N SER A 155 -23.05 -10.97 -4.17
CA SER A 155 -22.84 -12.26 -4.82
C SER A 155 -21.61 -13.02 -4.29
N GLY A 156 -20.86 -12.41 -3.37
CA GLY A 156 -19.60 -12.93 -2.84
C GLY A 156 -18.42 -12.78 -3.81
N ALA A 157 -18.54 -11.93 -4.83
CA ALA A 157 -17.41 -11.61 -5.69
C ALA A 157 -16.54 -10.55 -5.02
N ALA A 158 -15.26 -10.88 -4.88
CA ALA A 158 -14.26 -9.95 -4.35
C ALA A 158 -13.90 -8.90 -5.41
N ARG A 159 -13.91 -7.64 -5.00
CA ARG A 159 -13.41 -6.49 -5.74
C ARG A 159 -12.31 -5.83 -4.93
N PHE A 160 -11.29 -5.35 -5.61
CA PHE A 160 -10.27 -4.51 -4.99
C PHE A 160 -10.53 -3.06 -5.40
N VAL A 161 -10.81 -2.21 -4.42
CA VAL A 161 -11.07 -0.78 -4.60
C VAL A 161 -9.74 -0.05 -4.45
N VAL A 162 -9.44 0.79 -5.44
CA VAL A 162 -8.26 1.65 -5.47
C VAL A 162 -8.74 3.09 -5.50
N GLU A 163 -8.67 3.78 -4.37
CA GLU A 163 -9.05 5.19 -4.27
C GLU A 163 -7.86 6.05 -4.69
N THR A 164 -8.01 6.77 -5.81
CA THR A 164 -6.96 7.65 -6.33
C THR A 164 -7.35 9.11 -6.21
N LEU A 165 -6.40 10.03 -6.42
CA LEU A 165 -6.71 11.47 -6.50
C LEU A 165 -7.71 11.80 -7.63
N GLU A 166 -7.78 10.96 -8.67
CA GLU A 166 -8.67 11.12 -9.82
C GLU A 166 -9.99 10.32 -9.67
N GLY A 167 -10.27 9.82 -8.46
CA GLY A 167 -11.43 9.01 -8.13
C GLY A 167 -11.12 7.52 -8.02
N SER A 168 -12.12 6.74 -7.63
CA SER A 168 -11.97 5.30 -7.36
C SER A 168 -11.85 4.49 -8.65
N ARG A 169 -11.13 3.38 -8.59
CA ARG A 169 -11.07 2.32 -9.61
C ARG A 169 -11.38 0.99 -8.95
N CYS A 170 -12.14 0.15 -9.62
CA CYS A 170 -12.50 -1.16 -9.11
C CYS A 170 -11.89 -2.25 -9.96
N ILE A 171 -11.20 -3.19 -9.32
CA ILE A 171 -10.67 -4.39 -9.98
C ILE A 171 -11.55 -5.55 -9.54
N ARG A 172 -12.44 -5.99 -10.42
CA ARG A 172 -13.29 -7.16 -10.20
C ARG A 172 -12.44 -8.42 -10.42
N LEU A 173 -12.43 -9.33 -9.45
CA LEU A 173 -11.54 -10.49 -9.48
C LEU A 173 -12.18 -11.77 -10.05
N ARG A 174 -13.50 -11.76 -10.27
CA ARG A 174 -14.29 -12.92 -10.74
C ARG A 174 -15.47 -12.51 -11.63
N PRO A 175 -15.88 -13.37 -12.60
CA PRO A 175 -15.22 -14.61 -13.01
C PRO A 175 -13.92 -14.38 -13.81
N GLU A 176 -13.72 -13.15 -14.30
CA GLU A 176 -12.50 -12.69 -14.96
C GLU A 176 -12.00 -11.43 -14.27
N ILE A 177 -10.69 -11.21 -14.35
CA ILE A 177 -10.09 -10.00 -13.81
C ILE A 177 -10.36 -8.85 -14.77
N LEU A 178 -11.13 -7.86 -14.32
CA LEU A 178 -11.55 -6.70 -15.10
C LEU A 178 -11.40 -5.42 -14.29
N VAL A 179 -10.87 -4.37 -14.92
CA VAL A 179 -10.83 -3.02 -14.34
C VAL A 179 -12.09 -2.25 -14.76
N GLU A 180 -12.73 -1.62 -13.79
CA GLU A 180 -13.97 -0.84 -13.93
C GLU A 180 -13.72 0.59 -13.45
N ASP A 181 -14.17 1.58 -14.23
CA ASP A 181 -13.96 3.01 -13.94
C ASP A 181 -14.78 3.52 -12.76
N ALA A 182 -15.82 2.78 -12.36
CA ALA A 182 -16.66 3.10 -11.22
C ALA A 182 -16.99 1.84 -10.42
N CYS A 183 -16.85 1.95 -9.11
CA CYS A 183 -17.31 0.94 -8.17
C CYS A 183 -18.84 1.03 -8.07
N THR A 184 -19.56 0.33 -8.94
CA THR A 184 -21.03 0.32 -8.92
C THR A 184 -21.53 -0.66 -7.84
N GLY A 185 -22.30 -0.16 -6.87
CA GLY A 185 -22.94 -0.99 -5.84
C GLY A 185 -22.75 -0.56 -4.37
N GLU A 186 -22.48 0.71 -4.10
CA GLU A 186 -22.67 1.30 -2.76
C GLU A 186 -24.11 1.78 -2.54
#